data_AF-A0A538CHC5-F1
#
_entry.id   AF-A0A538CHC5-F1
#
_cell.length_a   1.000
_cell.length_b   1.000
_cell.length_c   1.000
_cell.angle_alpha   90.00
_cell.angle_beta   90.00
_cell.angle_gamma   90.00
#
_symmetry.space_group_name_H-M   'P 1'
#
loop_
_entity.id
_entity.type
_entity.pdbx_description
1 polymer ?
#
loop_
_entity_poly.entity_id
_entity_poly.type
_entity_poly.pdbx_seq_one_letter_code
_entity_poly.pdbx_strand_id
1 'polypeptide(L)'
;MTAVLSYVIPCGNWRNVERVVGCLLAQDEVDRIELVLAGPRELEGEIPAHVRERFGGVKIAPADPREMDVARATGLLAASASVAVVGETHCYPQPGYARALIGAFADGTWDGVAPQIENANPRTGLSWANLTLDYGPFLRPARGESDMLPGQNAALRTKLLEPYRDELARHMRMPYLFFRMLHAGGARLFVEPAARTAHLNVTDRRAWLAERFGAGRTFATDRCVSWPRWRRVVYTVGSPAIPLLRLRRALRNLRRAGGPVRAIPPLLAGLLASGVGEGFGYAAPNRDALPSIFVTELDREAFAPR
;
A
#
# COMPACT_ATOMS: atom_id res chain seq x y z
N MET A 1 23.29 -14.50 -9.05
CA MET A 1 22.71 -13.52 -9.98
C MET A 1 22.47 -12.23 -9.21
N THR A 2 22.51 -11.06 -9.84
CA THR A 2 22.24 -9.78 -9.17
C THR A 2 20.73 -9.61 -8.95
N ALA A 3 20.32 -9.26 -7.72
CA ALA A 3 18.92 -8.95 -7.44
C ALA A 3 18.42 -7.78 -8.31
N VAL A 4 17.21 -7.90 -8.86
CA VAL A 4 16.60 -6.89 -9.74
C VAL A 4 15.45 -6.16 -9.04
N LEU A 5 14.74 -6.87 -8.16
CA LEU A 5 13.62 -6.36 -7.37
C LEU A 5 13.95 -6.43 -5.87
N SER A 6 13.91 -5.30 -5.18
CA SER A 6 13.87 -5.25 -3.72
C SER A 6 12.43 -5.24 -3.25
N TYR A 7 12.04 -6.22 -2.43
CA TYR A 7 10.72 -6.27 -1.80
C TYR A 7 10.87 -5.81 -0.35
N VAL A 8 10.43 -4.58 -0.07
CA VAL A 8 10.57 -3.91 1.22
C VAL A 8 9.32 -4.15 2.07
N ILE A 9 9.47 -4.67 3.29
CA ILE A 9 8.36 -4.93 4.20
C ILE A 9 8.65 -4.33 5.58
N PRO A 10 7.93 -3.26 5.98
CA PRO A 10 7.90 -2.84 7.38
C PRO A 10 7.26 -3.92 8.26
N CYS A 11 7.93 -4.33 9.33
CA CYS A 11 7.43 -5.41 10.19
C CYS A 11 7.99 -5.34 11.61
N GLY A 12 7.25 -5.91 12.57
CA GLY A 12 7.66 -5.95 13.97
C GLY A 12 8.36 -7.23 14.40
N ASN A 13 8.04 -8.36 13.77
CA ASN A 13 8.64 -9.67 14.03
C ASN A 13 8.47 -10.58 12.81
N TRP A 14 9.15 -11.73 12.80
CA TRP A 14 9.11 -12.69 11.70
C TRP A 14 7.71 -13.23 11.43
N ARG A 15 6.92 -13.48 12.48
CA ARG A 15 5.53 -13.97 12.37
C ARG A 15 4.67 -13.05 11.49
N ASN A 16 4.88 -11.73 11.55
CA ASN A 16 4.14 -10.79 10.71
C ASN A 16 4.42 -10.95 9.21
N VAL A 17 5.59 -11.46 8.83
CA VAL A 17 6.03 -11.53 7.43
C VAL A 17 6.14 -12.95 6.88
N GLU A 18 6.10 -13.97 7.72
CA GLU A 18 6.29 -15.37 7.35
C GLU A 18 5.45 -15.76 6.12
N ARG A 19 4.15 -15.39 6.12
CA ARG A 19 3.25 -15.74 5.03
C ARG A 19 3.56 -15.04 3.71
N VAL A 20 3.84 -13.73 3.74
CA VAL A 20 4.22 -12.99 2.53
C VAL A 20 5.58 -13.44 2.01
N VAL A 21 6.53 -13.72 2.90
CA VAL A 21 7.83 -14.29 2.52
C VAL A 21 7.67 -15.68 1.91
N GLY A 22 6.79 -16.53 2.43
CA GLY A 22 6.45 -17.81 1.82
C GLY A 22 5.93 -17.68 0.38
N CYS A 23 5.10 -16.67 0.10
CA CYS A 23 4.62 -16.37 -1.25
C CYS A 23 5.74 -15.86 -2.19
N LEU A 24 6.70 -15.11 -1.65
CA LEU A 24 7.88 -14.65 -2.37
C LEU A 24 8.87 -15.80 -2.67
N LEU A 25 9.07 -16.71 -1.71
CA LEU A 25 9.90 -17.91 -1.87
C LEU A 25 9.36 -18.88 -2.94
N ALA A 26 8.04 -18.86 -3.16
CA ALA A 26 7.36 -19.63 -4.18
C ALA A 26 7.42 -19.01 -5.58
N GLN A 27 8.04 -17.83 -5.75
CA GLN A 27 8.25 -17.24 -7.06
C GLN A 27 9.40 -17.94 -7.79
N ASP A 28 9.24 -18.16 -9.09
CA ASP A 28 10.31 -18.69 -9.95
C ASP A 28 11.56 -17.80 -9.92
N GLU A 29 11.38 -16.49 -9.69
CA GLU A 29 12.45 -15.47 -9.73
C GLU A 29 13.02 -15.14 -8.34
N VAL A 30 12.88 -16.03 -7.36
CA VAL A 30 13.25 -15.77 -5.96
C VAL A 30 14.71 -15.33 -5.79
N ASP A 31 15.63 -15.88 -6.58
CA ASP A 31 17.06 -15.54 -6.59
C ASP A 31 17.35 -14.14 -7.17
N ARG A 32 16.34 -13.51 -7.79
CA ARG A 32 16.38 -12.13 -8.30
C ARG A 32 15.67 -11.15 -7.38
N ILE A 33 15.12 -11.63 -6.25
CA ILE A 33 14.46 -10.80 -5.25
C ILE A 33 15.44 -10.54 -4.09
N GLU A 34 15.65 -9.28 -3.74
CA GLU A 34 16.24 -8.86 -2.48
C GLU A 34 15.11 -8.63 -1.46
N LEU A 35 15.09 -9.39 -0.37
CA LEU A 35 14.15 -9.17 0.72
C LEU A 35 14.72 -8.10 1.67
N VAL A 36 13.99 -7.01 1.89
CA VAL A 36 14.37 -5.95 2.84
C VAL A 36 13.32 -5.86 3.94
N LEU A 37 13.68 -6.25 5.16
CA LEU A 37 12.80 -6.15 6.32
C LEU A 37 13.13 -4.88 7.10
N ALA A 38 12.18 -3.94 7.14
CA ALA A 38 12.32 -2.71 7.89
C ALA A 38 11.68 -2.84 9.27
N GLY A 39 12.49 -3.00 10.31
CA GLY A 39 12.02 -3.36 11.64
C GLY A 39 13.13 -3.44 12.68
N PRO A 40 12.84 -4.00 13.87
CA PRO A 40 13.82 -4.14 14.96
C PRO A 40 15.03 -5.00 14.53
N ARG A 41 16.20 -4.76 15.12
CA ARG A 41 17.44 -5.49 14.76
C ARG A 41 17.35 -6.98 15.09
N GLU A 42 16.57 -7.28 16.13
CA GLU A 42 16.31 -8.62 16.65
C GLU A 42 15.72 -9.56 15.59
N LEU A 43 15.02 -9.01 14.57
CA LEU A 43 14.53 -9.75 13.41
C LEU A 43 15.63 -10.57 12.72
N GLU A 44 16.88 -10.11 12.76
CA GLU A 44 17.99 -10.81 12.12
C GLU A 44 18.13 -12.25 12.62
N GLY A 45 17.92 -12.47 13.93
CA GLY A 45 17.98 -13.79 14.55
C GLY A 45 16.74 -14.66 14.30
N GLU A 46 15.63 -14.07 13.85
CA GLU A 46 14.38 -14.79 13.60
C GLU A 46 14.27 -15.33 12.16
N ILE A 47 15.08 -14.82 11.23
CA ILE A 47 15.02 -15.22 9.81
C ILE A 47 15.55 -16.65 9.63
N PRO A 48 14.73 -17.58 9.12
CA PRO A 48 15.16 -18.95 8.82
C PRO A 48 16.31 -19.02 7.81
N ALA A 49 17.21 -19.99 7.96
CA ALA A 49 18.36 -20.18 7.06
C ALA A 49 17.96 -20.31 5.58
N HIS A 50 16.94 -21.11 5.29
CA HIS A 50 16.45 -21.34 3.92
C HIS A 50 15.97 -20.06 3.21
N VAL A 51 15.55 -19.03 3.96
CA VAL A 51 15.18 -17.72 3.40
C VAL A 51 16.43 -17.03 2.87
N ARG A 52 17.50 -17.00 3.68
CA ARG A 52 18.79 -16.38 3.31
C ARG A 52 19.46 -17.09 2.14
N GLU A 53 19.29 -18.40 2.04
CA GLU A 53 19.87 -19.22 0.97
C GLU A 53 19.16 -19.07 -0.38
N ARG A 54 17.85 -18.74 -0.38
CA ARG A 54 17.03 -18.73 -1.59
C ARG A 54 16.89 -17.35 -2.24
N PHE A 55 16.83 -16.29 -1.45
CA PHE A 55 16.72 -14.92 -1.98
C PHE A 55 18.05 -14.44 -2.59
N GLY A 56 17.96 -13.54 -3.57
CA GLY A 56 19.12 -12.86 -4.15
C GLY A 56 19.84 -11.92 -3.18
N GLY A 57 19.22 -11.65 -2.02
CA GLY A 57 19.79 -10.95 -0.89
C GLY A 57 18.75 -10.80 0.22
N VAL A 58 19.20 -10.73 1.47
CA VAL A 58 18.34 -10.43 2.62
C VAL A 58 18.98 -9.32 3.43
N LYS A 59 18.23 -8.26 3.70
CA LYS A 59 18.68 -7.11 4.49
C LYS A 59 17.70 -6.80 5.62
N ILE A 60 18.27 -6.41 6.75
CA ILE A 60 17.54 -5.75 7.82
C ILE A 60 17.82 -4.25 7.72
N ALA A 61 16.76 -3.46 7.69
CA ALA A 61 16.79 -2.01 7.71
C ALA A 61 16.26 -1.55 9.08
N PRO A 62 17.13 -1.27 10.08
CA PRO A 62 16.69 -0.98 11.44
C PRO A 62 15.72 0.20 11.51
N ALA A 63 14.50 -0.03 11.98
CA ALA A 63 13.46 0.98 12.10
C ALA A 63 12.43 0.62 13.17
N ASP A 64 11.74 1.62 13.72
CA ASP A 64 10.57 1.38 14.56
C ASP A 64 9.34 1.13 13.66
N PRO A 65 8.74 -0.08 13.67
CA PRO A 65 7.57 -0.38 12.85
C PRO A 65 6.32 0.43 13.24
N ARG A 66 6.33 1.11 14.39
CA ARG A 66 5.27 2.06 14.81
C ARG A 66 5.35 3.36 14.02
N GLU A 67 6.52 3.70 13.48
CA GLU A 67 6.73 4.83 12.57
C GLU A 67 6.75 4.31 11.13
N MET A 68 5.58 3.84 10.67
CA MET A 68 5.44 3.10 9.42
C MET A 68 6.03 3.82 8.19
N ASP A 69 5.86 5.14 8.12
CA ASP A 69 6.39 5.98 7.04
C ASP A 69 7.92 6.08 7.07
N VAL A 70 8.50 6.20 8.27
CA VAL A 70 9.96 6.12 8.47
C VAL A 70 10.47 4.73 8.12
N ALA A 71 9.83 3.66 8.61
CA ALA A 71 10.24 2.28 8.31
C ALA A 71 10.23 1.97 6.80
N ARG A 72 9.18 2.41 6.08
CA ARG A 72 9.11 2.30 4.61
C ARG A 72 10.26 3.03 3.93
N ALA A 73 10.54 4.26 4.34
CA ALA A 73 11.64 5.05 3.77
C ALA A 73 13.00 4.41 4.05
N THR A 74 13.28 4.01 5.28
CA THR A 74 14.52 3.34 5.68
C THR A 74 14.73 2.05 4.89
N GLY A 75 13.67 1.25 4.72
CA GLY A 75 13.73 0.04 3.90
C GLY A 75 14.00 0.32 2.42
N LEU A 76 13.35 1.34 1.84
CA LEU A 76 13.59 1.76 0.47
C LEU A 76 15.02 2.30 0.25
N LEU A 77 15.59 3.01 1.23
CA LEU A 77 16.97 3.51 1.15
C LEU A 77 18.02 2.42 1.35
N ALA A 78 17.66 1.31 2.02
CA ALA A 78 18.52 0.14 2.18
C ALA A 78 18.49 -0.82 0.97
N ALA A 79 17.46 -0.71 0.12
CA ALA A 79 17.31 -1.49 -1.10
C ALA A 79 18.50 -1.24 -2.06
N SER A 80 19.06 -2.31 -2.63
CA SER A 80 20.14 -2.21 -3.62
C SER A 80 19.76 -2.64 -5.02
N ALA A 81 18.60 -3.25 -5.20
CA ALA A 81 18.15 -3.63 -6.53
C ALA A 81 17.71 -2.41 -7.34
N SER A 82 17.64 -2.57 -8.67
CA SER A 82 17.26 -1.47 -9.58
C SER A 82 15.80 -1.01 -9.46
N VAL A 83 14.95 -1.87 -8.90
CA VAL A 83 13.51 -1.65 -8.70
C VAL A 83 13.18 -2.01 -7.26
N ALA A 84 12.34 -1.22 -6.60
CA ALA A 84 11.86 -1.52 -5.26
C ALA A 84 10.33 -1.45 -5.19
N VAL A 85 9.74 -2.32 -4.36
CA VAL A 85 8.32 -2.30 -3.98
C VAL A 85 8.25 -2.10 -2.48
N VAL A 86 7.37 -1.19 -2.03
CA VAL A 86 6.92 -1.18 -0.62
C VAL A 86 5.74 -2.14 -0.50
N GLY A 87 6.00 -3.34 -0.01
CA GLY A 87 4.98 -4.34 0.27
C GLY A 87 4.34 -4.16 1.65
N GLU A 88 3.40 -5.04 1.95
CA GLU A 88 2.68 -5.08 3.22
C GLU A 88 2.78 -6.49 3.81
N THR A 89 2.68 -6.60 5.15
CA THR A 89 2.69 -7.88 5.89
C THR A 89 1.53 -8.81 5.50
N HIS A 90 0.52 -8.26 4.84
CA HIS A 90 -0.77 -8.89 4.59
C HIS A 90 -1.18 -8.79 3.10
N CYS A 91 -0.22 -8.61 2.21
CA CYS A 91 -0.39 -8.65 0.76
C CYS A 91 0.46 -9.79 0.20
N TYR A 92 -0.16 -10.74 -0.50
CA TYR A 92 0.42 -12.03 -0.85
C TYR A 92 0.67 -12.15 -2.36
N PRO A 93 1.91 -11.97 -2.83
CA PRO A 93 2.28 -12.17 -4.24
C PRO A 93 1.80 -13.51 -4.78
N GLN A 94 1.08 -13.49 -5.90
CA GLN A 94 0.61 -14.70 -6.56
C GLN A 94 1.71 -15.27 -7.47
N PRO A 95 1.63 -16.54 -7.91
CA PRO A 95 2.58 -17.09 -8.86
C PRO A 95 2.73 -16.21 -10.12
N GLY A 96 3.98 -15.96 -10.52
CA GLY A 96 4.34 -15.11 -11.65
C GLY A 96 4.43 -13.61 -11.35
N TYR A 97 4.14 -13.17 -10.12
CA TYR A 97 4.20 -11.77 -9.70
C TYR A 97 5.57 -11.13 -9.98
N ALA A 98 6.64 -11.75 -9.51
CA ALA A 98 7.99 -11.19 -9.65
C ALA A 98 8.42 -11.13 -11.13
N ARG A 99 8.16 -12.20 -11.90
CA ARG A 99 8.46 -12.24 -13.34
C ARG A 99 7.76 -11.11 -14.09
N ALA A 100 6.46 -10.91 -13.84
CA ALA A 100 5.67 -9.89 -14.52
C ALA A 100 6.14 -8.47 -14.16
N LEU A 101 6.40 -8.18 -12.88
CA LEU A 101 6.92 -6.87 -12.47
C LEU A 101 8.31 -6.59 -13.06
N ILE A 102 9.25 -7.54 -12.94
CA ILE A 102 10.60 -7.39 -13.48
C ILE A 102 10.55 -7.19 -14.99
N GLY A 103 9.72 -7.98 -15.69
CA GLY A 103 9.51 -7.85 -17.13
C GLY A 103 8.97 -6.48 -17.54
N ALA A 104 8.07 -5.89 -16.74
CA ALA A 104 7.55 -4.55 -17.00
C ALA A 104 8.61 -3.44 -16.89
N PHE A 105 9.74 -3.64 -16.20
CA PHE A 105 10.82 -2.65 -16.16
C PHE A 105 11.95 -2.89 -17.17
N ALA A 106 11.94 -4.06 -17.84
CA ALA A 106 13.09 -4.57 -18.59
C ALA A 106 13.52 -3.70 -19.77
N ASP A 107 12.57 -3.04 -20.42
CA ASP A 107 12.82 -2.19 -21.60
C ASP A 107 13.26 -0.76 -21.25
N GLY A 108 13.26 -0.39 -19.96
CA GLY A 108 13.62 0.96 -19.53
C GLY A 108 12.49 1.98 -19.58
N THR A 109 11.32 1.65 -20.14
CA THR A 109 10.25 2.58 -20.49
C THR A 109 9.56 3.19 -19.27
N TRP A 110 9.34 2.37 -18.25
CA TRP A 110 8.48 2.71 -17.10
C TRP A 110 9.29 3.03 -15.85
N ASP A 111 8.82 4.02 -15.10
CA ASP A 111 9.41 4.51 -13.85
C ASP A 111 8.71 3.92 -12.62
N GLY A 112 7.41 3.63 -12.73
CA GLY A 112 6.62 2.92 -11.74
C GLY A 112 5.66 1.94 -12.37
N VAL A 113 5.44 0.80 -11.71
CA VAL A 113 4.55 -0.27 -12.18
C VAL A 113 3.65 -0.73 -11.05
N ALA A 114 2.34 -0.78 -11.28
CA ALA A 114 1.38 -1.34 -10.35
C ALA A 114 0.93 -2.74 -10.75
N PRO A 115 0.75 -3.65 -9.76
CA PRO A 115 0.11 -4.94 -9.97
C PRO A 115 -1.43 -4.82 -9.97
N GLN A 116 -2.08 -5.90 -10.36
CA GLN A 116 -3.47 -6.16 -9.98
C GLN A 116 -3.54 -6.62 -8.52
N ILE A 117 -4.52 -6.09 -7.78
CA ILE A 117 -4.78 -6.43 -6.39
C ILE A 117 -6.02 -7.32 -6.29
N GLU A 118 -5.88 -8.49 -5.68
CA GLU A 118 -6.94 -9.46 -5.48
C GLU A 118 -7.39 -9.48 -4.02
N ASN A 119 -8.56 -10.09 -3.75
CA ASN A 119 -9.08 -10.21 -2.39
C ASN A 119 -8.64 -11.54 -1.76
N ALA A 120 -7.82 -11.49 -0.70
CA ALA A 120 -7.37 -12.70 -0.01
C ALA A 120 -8.44 -13.33 0.92
N ASN A 121 -9.51 -12.60 1.27
CA ASN A 121 -10.60 -13.07 2.14
C ASN A 121 -11.99 -12.64 1.64
N PRO A 122 -12.45 -13.12 0.47
CA PRO A 122 -13.63 -12.59 -0.25
C PRO A 122 -15.00 -13.00 0.32
N ARG A 123 -15.03 -13.73 1.44
CA ARG A 123 -16.26 -14.31 2.00
C ARG A 123 -17.27 -13.24 2.45
N THR A 124 -16.80 -12.11 2.95
CA THR A 124 -17.66 -11.07 3.55
C THR A 124 -17.82 -9.86 2.63
N GLY A 125 -18.98 -9.19 2.70
CA GLY A 125 -19.16 -7.91 2.03
C GLY A 125 -18.22 -6.82 2.55
N LEU A 126 -17.85 -6.91 3.84
CA LEU A 126 -16.92 -5.98 4.47
C LEU A 126 -15.52 -6.05 3.86
N SER A 127 -14.99 -7.26 3.63
CA SER A 127 -13.70 -7.44 2.96
C SER A 127 -13.70 -6.81 1.55
N TRP A 128 -14.75 -7.07 0.76
CA TRP A 128 -14.90 -6.45 -0.56
C TRP A 128 -15.02 -4.94 -0.51
N ALA A 129 -15.78 -4.40 0.45
CA ALA A 129 -15.91 -2.96 0.64
C ALA A 129 -14.55 -2.33 0.98
N ASN A 130 -13.82 -2.93 1.91
CA ASN A 130 -12.50 -2.45 2.32
C ASN A 130 -11.54 -2.40 1.13
N LEU A 131 -11.40 -3.52 0.43
CA LEU A 131 -10.53 -3.63 -0.74
C LEU A 131 -10.93 -2.66 -1.86
N THR A 132 -12.23 -2.45 -2.07
CA THR A 132 -12.72 -1.50 -3.08
C THR A 132 -12.37 -0.06 -2.75
N LEU A 133 -12.40 0.30 -1.46
CA LEU A 133 -12.07 1.65 -1.01
C LEU A 133 -10.57 1.96 -1.18
N ASP A 134 -9.72 0.97 -0.96
CA ASP A 134 -8.25 1.14 -0.99
C ASP A 134 -7.69 0.93 -2.41
N TYR A 135 -8.14 -0.12 -3.09
CA TYR A 135 -7.54 -0.61 -4.33
C TYR A 135 -8.53 -0.71 -5.51
N GLY A 136 -9.70 -0.09 -5.43
CA GLY A 136 -10.76 -0.20 -6.46
C GLY A 136 -10.30 -0.07 -7.93
N PRO A 137 -9.46 0.92 -8.30
CA PRO A 137 -8.92 1.03 -9.66
C PRO A 137 -8.04 -0.15 -10.10
N PHE A 138 -7.48 -0.90 -9.15
CA PHE A 138 -6.48 -1.96 -9.34
C PHE A 138 -7.02 -3.38 -9.13
N LEU A 139 -8.34 -3.58 -8.92
CA LEU A 139 -8.94 -4.91 -8.77
C LEU A 139 -8.96 -5.73 -10.08
N ARG A 140 -9.32 -5.04 -11.15
CA ARG A 140 -9.34 -5.53 -12.54
C ARG A 140 -8.89 -4.38 -13.45
N PRO A 141 -7.63 -3.95 -13.37
CA PRO A 141 -7.15 -2.84 -14.16
C PRO A 141 -6.94 -3.28 -15.61
N ALA A 142 -7.05 -2.32 -16.54
CA ALA A 142 -6.56 -2.55 -17.89
C ALA A 142 -5.02 -2.49 -17.87
N ARG A 143 -4.37 -3.31 -18.69
CA ARG A 143 -2.94 -3.20 -18.94
C ARG A 143 -2.66 -1.91 -19.71
N GLY A 144 -1.67 -1.12 -19.29
CA GLY A 144 -1.33 0.11 -20.00
C GLY A 144 -0.70 1.19 -19.14
N GLU A 145 -0.38 2.31 -19.78
CA GLU A 145 0.05 3.53 -19.11
C GLU A 145 -1.05 4.03 -18.17
N SER A 146 -0.64 4.60 -17.04
CA SER A 146 -1.53 5.10 -16.00
C SER A 146 -1.05 6.46 -15.50
N ASP A 147 -1.97 7.25 -14.98
CA ASP A 147 -1.68 8.51 -14.29
C ASP A 147 -1.55 8.33 -12.76
N MET A 148 -1.81 7.11 -12.27
CA MET A 148 -1.83 6.78 -10.84
C MET A 148 -1.43 5.33 -10.57
N LEU A 149 -0.77 5.11 -9.43
CA LEU A 149 -0.46 3.79 -8.86
C LEU A 149 -1.06 3.69 -7.45
N PRO A 150 -1.24 2.49 -6.86
CA PRO A 150 -1.90 2.34 -5.56
C PRO A 150 -1.12 2.89 -4.37
N GLY A 151 0.17 3.21 -4.52
CA GLY A 151 1.04 3.57 -3.40
C GLY A 151 1.78 2.34 -2.89
N GLN A 152 1.29 1.70 -1.82
CA GLN A 152 1.78 0.37 -1.44
C GLN A 152 1.56 -0.63 -2.57
N ASN A 153 2.42 -1.66 -2.62
CA ASN A 153 2.46 -2.71 -3.63
C ASN A 153 2.80 -2.25 -5.05
N ALA A 154 2.97 -0.94 -5.29
CA ALA A 154 3.54 -0.45 -6.53
C ALA A 154 5.07 -0.50 -6.49
N ALA A 155 5.65 -0.90 -7.61
CA ALA A 155 7.09 -0.90 -7.84
C ALA A 155 7.54 0.44 -8.42
N LEU A 156 8.76 0.85 -8.12
CA LEU A 156 9.41 2.02 -8.70
C LEU A 156 10.91 1.77 -8.94
N ARG A 157 11.51 2.50 -9.88
CA ARG A 157 12.97 2.49 -10.04
C ARG A 157 13.63 3.16 -8.83
N THR A 158 14.56 2.47 -8.18
CA THR A 158 15.21 2.97 -6.95
C THR A 158 15.91 4.31 -7.15
N LYS A 159 16.47 4.57 -8.34
CA LYS A 159 17.08 5.86 -8.71
C LYS A 159 16.14 7.07 -8.58
N LEU A 160 14.82 6.88 -8.65
CA LEU A 160 13.83 7.97 -8.52
C LEU A 160 13.74 8.49 -7.08
N LEU A 161 14.28 7.76 -6.12
CA LEU A 161 14.23 8.13 -4.71
C LEU A 161 15.32 9.13 -4.33
N GLU A 162 16.42 9.21 -5.08
CA GLU A 162 17.59 10.00 -4.70
C GLU A 162 17.28 11.49 -4.44
N PRO A 163 16.50 12.20 -5.29
CA PRO A 163 16.16 13.59 -5.03
C PRO A 163 15.30 13.81 -3.78
N TYR A 164 14.71 12.74 -3.24
CA TYR A 164 13.78 12.78 -2.12
C TYR A 164 14.34 12.07 -0.88
N ARG A 165 15.62 11.66 -0.87
CA ARG A 165 16.24 10.87 0.20
C ARG A 165 15.92 11.41 1.59
N ASP A 166 16.11 12.71 1.81
CA ASP A 166 15.93 13.36 3.12
C ASP A 166 14.46 13.59 3.49
N GLU A 167 13.56 13.58 2.51
CA GLU A 167 12.11 13.78 2.70
C GLU A 167 11.30 12.51 2.48
N LEU A 168 11.96 11.36 2.25
CA LEU A 168 11.27 10.16 1.77
C LEU A 168 10.24 9.65 2.77
N ALA A 169 10.53 9.74 4.08
CA ALA A 169 9.58 9.40 5.14
C ALA A 169 8.27 10.19 5.00
N ARG A 170 8.36 11.51 4.78
CA ARG A 170 7.19 12.38 4.55
C ARG A 170 6.34 11.91 3.37
N HIS A 171 6.99 11.45 2.30
CA HIS A 171 6.30 10.92 1.13
C HIS A 171 5.71 9.52 1.36
N MET A 172 6.35 8.69 2.18
CA MET A 172 5.92 7.33 2.50
C MET A 172 4.75 7.23 3.49
N ARG A 173 4.37 8.36 4.11
CA ARG A 173 3.10 8.50 4.83
C ARG A 173 1.89 8.26 3.93
N MET A 174 1.95 8.77 2.70
CA MET A 174 0.92 8.58 1.67
C MET A 174 1.56 8.28 0.31
N PRO A 175 2.07 7.04 0.08
CA PRO A 175 2.83 6.71 -1.13
C PRO A 175 2.05 6.95 -2.44
N TYR A 176 0.72 6.83 -2.39
CA TYR A 176 -0.17 7.20 -3.49
C TYR A 176 0.06 8.65 -3.99
N LEU A 177 0.21 9.61 -3.07
CA LEU A 177 0.47 11.01 -3.42
C LEU A 177 1.87 11.22 -3.99
N PHE A 178 2.85 10.40 -3.55
CA PHE A 178 4.21 10.41 -4.09
C PHE A 178 4.23 10.01 -5.56
N PHE A 179 3.57 8.90 -5.95
CA PHE A 179 3.47 8.51 -7.37
C PHE A 179 2.79 9.57 -8.23
N ARG A 180 1.74 10.23 -7.71
CA ARG A 180 1.09 11.33 -8.43
C ARG A 180 2.03 12.53 -8.63
N MET A 181 2.86 12.84 -7.63
CA MET A 181 3.86 13.89 -7.73
C MET A 181 4.94 13.51 -8.75
N LEU A 182 5.45 12.29 -8.72
CA LEU A 182 6.42 11.79 -9.70
C LEU A 182 5.86 11.87 -11.12
N HIS A 183 4.61 11.44 -11.32
CA HIS A 183 3.95 11.51 -12.62
C HIS A 183 3.77 12.95 -13.12
N ALA A 184 3.35 13.86 -12.24
CA ALA A 184 3.29 15.29 -12.58
C ALA A 184 4.67 15.89 -12.91
N GLY A 185 5.75 15.30 -12.39
CA GLY A 185 7.14 15.61 -12.73
C GLY A 185 7.68 14.89 -13.97
N GLY A 186 6.84 14.14 -14.70
CA GLY A 186 7.20 13.45 -15.95
C GLY A 186 7.51 11.96 -15.83
N ALA A 187 7.41 11.37 -14.63
CA ALA A 187 7.61 9.93 -14.47
C ALA A 187 6.51 9.12 -15.19
N ARG A 188 6.91 8.06 -15.87
CA ARG A 188 6.00 7.19 -16.64
C ARG A 188 5.51 6.03 -15.80
N LEU A 189 4.20 5.91 -15.62
CA LEU A 189 3.61 4.87 -14.78
C LEU A 189 2.85 3.85 -15.64
N PHE A 190 2.87 2.59 -15.21
CA PHE A 190 2.26 1.49 -15.93
C PHE A 190 1.47 0.58 -14.98
N VAL A 191 0.48 -0.11 -15.52
CA VAL A 191 -0.22 -1.20 -14.81
C VAL A 191 0.00 -2.51 -15.55
N GLU A 192 0.59 -3.48 -14.85
CA GLU A 192 0.84 -4.83 -15.35
C GLU A 192 -0.07 -5.82 -14.62
N PRO A 193 -1.28 -6.14 -15.14
CA PRO A 193 -2.23 -7.00 -14.47
C PRO A 193 -1.79 -8.47 -14.37
N ALA A 194 -0.75 -8.88 -15.11
CA ALA A 194 -0.13 -10.19 -14.92
C ALA A 194 0.62 -10.29 -13.58
N ALA A 195 1.13 -9.17 -13.04
CA ALA A 195 1.61 -9.09 -11.68
C ALA A 195 0.41 -9.04 -10.74
N ARG A 196 0.16 -10.11 -9.99
CA ARG A 196 -1.01 -10.22 -9.10
C ARG A 196 -0.58 -10.40 -7.66
N THR A 197 -1.24 -9.72 -6.74
CA THR A 197 -1.05 -9.92 -5.31
C THR A 197 -2.39 -9.90 -4.59
N ALA A 198 -2.58 -10.78 -3.61
CA ALA A 198 -3.83 -10.91 -2.87
C ALA A 198 -3.73 -10.18 -1.53
N HIS A 199 -4.55 -9.15 -1.35
CA HIS A 199 -4.56 -8.31 -0.17
C HIS A 199 -5.59 -8.81 0.85
N LEU A 200 -5.14 -9.09 2.07
CA LEU A 200 -6.01 -9.44 3.19
C LEU A 200 -6.64 -8.19 3.76
N ASN A 201 -7.95 -8.25 3.99
CA ASN A 201 -8.74 -7.10 4.44
C ASN A 201 -9.20 -7.29 5.87
N VAL A 202 -9.17 -6.22 6.66
CA VAL A 202 -9.78 -6.18 7.99
C VAL A 202 -11.28 -6.49 7.89
N THR A 203 -11.75 -7.43 8.71
CA THR A 203 -13.18 -7.78 8.82
C THR A 203 -13.75 -7.58 10.23
N ASP A 204 -12.92 -7.22 11.20
CA ASP A 204 -13.41 -6.66 12.45
C ASP A 204 -14.04 -5.28 12.20
N ARG A 205 -15.33 -5.14 12.52
CA ARG A 205 -16.10 -3.94 12.18
C ARG A 205 -15.62 -2.69 12.91
N ARG A 206 -15.17 -2.84 14.17
CA ARG A 206 -14.77 -1.70 15.01
C ARG A 206 -13.40 -1.19 14.56
N ALA A 207 -12.44 -2.10 14.42
CA ALA A 207 -11.11 -1.79 13.90
C ALA A 207 -11.21 -1.16 12.51
N TRP A 208 -12.00 -1.76 11.62
CA TRP A 208 -12.18 -1.23 10.27
C TRP A 208 -12.82 0.17 10.26
N LEU A 209 -13.89 0.44 11.03
CA LEU A 209 -14.47 1.79 11.09
C LEU A 209 -13.48 2.83 11.64
N ALA A 210 -12.72 2.48 12.68
CA ALA A 210 -11.68 3.34 13.24
C ALA A 210 -10.58 3.62 12.21
N GLU A 211 -10.17 2.62 11.44
CA GLU A 211 -9.21 2.73 10.34
C GLU A 211 -9.74 3.65 9.23
N ARG A 212 -11.01 3.50 8.80
CA ARG A 212 -11.62 4.33 7.76
C ARG A 212 -11.71 5.80 8.17
N PHE A 213 -12.17 6.08 9.39
CA PHE A 213 -12.19 7.43 9.95
C PHE A 213 -10.77 8.01 10.01
N GLY A 214 -9.83 7.22 10.54
CA GLY A 214 -8.46 7.64 10.69
C GLY A 214 -7.77 7.97 9.37
N ALA A 215 -7.92 7.09 8.37
CA ALA A 215 -7.37 7.28 7.03
C ALA A 215 -7.93 8.55 6.37
N GLY A 216 -9.24 8.82 6.51
CA GLY A 216 -9.85 10.06 6.04
C GLY A 216 -9.23 11.30 6.69
N ARG A 217 -9.05 11.28 8.02
CA ARG A 217 -8.43 12.39 8.75
C ARG A 217 -6.99 12.65 8.34
N THR A 218 -6.18 11.59 8.19
CA THR A 218 -4.79 11.69 7.75
C THR A 218 -4.71 12.23 6.32
N PHE A 219 -5.51 11.68 5.40
CA PHE A 219 -5.55 12.15 4.01
C PHE A 219 -5.89 13.64 3.90
N ALA A 220 -6.93 14.09 4.60
CA ALA A 220 -7.32 15.50 4.59
C ALA A 220 -6.23 16.41 5.18
N THR A 221 -5.63 16.02 6.31
CA THR A 221 -4.53 16.73 6.97
C THR A 221 -3.35 16.93 6.02
N ASP A 222 -2.90 15.86 5.36
CA ASP A 222 -1.74 15.89 4.46
C ASP A 222 -2.05 16.63 3.15
N ARG A 223 -3.30 16.57 2.69
CA ARG A 223 -3.75 17.29 1.49
C ARG A 223 -3.83 18.80 1.69
N CYS A 224 -4.22 19.27 2.87
CA CYS A 224 -4.48 20.71 3.11
C CYS A 224 -3.31 21.49 3.71
N VAL A 225 -2.13 20.89 3.79
CA VAL A 225 -0.92 21.46 4.40
C VAL A 225 -0.61 22.86 3.91
N SER A 226 -0.65 23.07 2.59
CA SER A 226 -0.31 24.34 1.95
C SER A 226 -1.55 25.21 1.70
N TRP A 227 -2.72 24.85 2.21
CA TRP A 227 -3.96 25.52 1.86
C TRP A 227 -4.25 26.73 2.74
N PRO A 228 -4.80 27.83 2.16
CA PRO A 228 -5.33 28.92 2.95
C PRO A 228 -6.57 28.48 3.75
N ARG A 229 -6.83 29.16 4.88
CA ARG A 229 -7.89 28.81 5.84
C ARG A 229 -9.28 28.72 5.20
N TRP A 230 -9.62 29.62 4.27
CA TRP A 230 -10.92 29.60 3.59
C TRP A 230 -11.17 28.30 2.82
N ARG A 231 -10.13 27.77 2.15
CA ARG A 231 -10.24 26.54 1.38
C ARG A 231 -10.46 25.34 2.30
N ARG A 232 -9.86 25.37 3.48
CA ARG A 232 -10.10 24.36 4.53
C ARG A 232 -11.55 24.39 5.01
N VAL A 233 -12.09 25.57 5.32
CA VAL A 233 -13.51 25.73 5.71
C VAL A 233 -14.46 25.18 4.64
N VAL A 234 -14.23 25.53 3.37
CA VAL A 234 -15.03 25.01 2.24
C VAL A 234 -15.01 23.48 2.21
N TYR A 235 -13.84 22.86 2.37
CA TYR A 235 -13.72 21.40 2.35
C TYR A 235 -14.24 20.73 3.63
N THR A 236 -14.15 21.38 4.79
CA THR A 236 -14.81 20.92 6.03
C THR A 236 -16.32 20.87 5.83
N VAL A 237 -16.94 21.96 5.38
CA VAL A 237 -18.39 22.05 5.15
C VAL A 237 -18.84 21.14 4.00
N GLY A 238 -18.00 21.00 2.96
CA GLY A 238 -18.25 20.11 1.82
C GLY A 238 -17.98 18.63 2.09
N SER A 239 -17.34 18.28 3.21
CA SER A 239 -16.96 16.88 3.52
C SER A 239 -18.13 15.89 3.54
N PRO A 240 -19.37 16.23 3.93
CA PRO A 240 -20.51 15.32 3.83
C PRO A 240 -20.88 14.93 2.38
N ALA A 241 -20.48 15.73 1.38
CA ALA A 241 -20.70 15.40 -0.04
C ALA A 241 -19.60 14.47 -0.60
N ILE A 242 -18.43 14.39 0.03
CA ILE A 242 -17.31 13.53 -0.41
C ILE A 242 -17.70 12.05 -0.51
N PRO A 243 -18.41 11.45 0.49
CA PRO A 243 -18.91 10.08 0.38
C PRO A 243 -19.75 9.82 -0.87
N LEU A 244 -20.63 10.76 -1.26
CA LEU A 244 -21.52 10.60 -2.42
C LEU A 244 -20.74 10.56 -3.74
N LEU A 245 -19.75 11.44 -3.89
CA LEU A 245 -18.88 11.48 -5.07
C LEU A 245 -18.01 10.23 -5.17
N ARG A 246 -17.46 9.77 -4.03
CA ARG A 246 -16.65 8.55 -3.96
C ARG A 246 -17.49 7.29 -4.17
N LEU A 247 -18.75 7.26 -3.73
CA LEU A 247 -19.65 6.12 -3.89
C LEU A 247 -19.82 5.72 -5.35
N ARG A 248 -20.08 6.68 -6.25
CA ARG A 248 -20.23 6.39 -7.68
C ARG A 248 -18.99 5.69 -8.25
N ARG A 249 -17.79 6.18 -7.90
CA ARG A 249 -16.52 5.59 -8.34
C ARG A 249 -16.30 4.21 -7.74
N ALA A 250 -16.56 4.06 -6.45
CA ALA A 250 -16.41 2.80 -5.73
C ALA A 250 -17.38 1.72 -6.26
N LEU A 251 -18.64 2.05 -6.52
CA LEU A 251 -19.60 1.13 -7.12
C LEU A 251 -19.19 0.69 -8.52
N ARG A 252 -18.65 1.60 -9.34
CA ARG A 252 -18.11 1.25 -10.66
C ARG A 252 -16.94 0.28 -10.54
N ASN A 253 -16.01 0.53 -9.62
CA ASN A 253 -14.87 -0.34 -9.38
C ASN A 253 -15.29 -1.73 -8.86
N LEU A 254 -16.21 -1.76 -7.89
CA LEU A 254 -16.79 -3.00 -7.34
C LEU A 254 -17.45 -3.82 -8.46
N ARG A 255 -18.29 -3.19 -9.29
CA ARG A 255 -18.97 -3.86 -10.41
C ARG A 255 -17.97 -4.39 -11.44
N ARG A 256 -16.99 -3.58 -11.86
CA ARG A 256 -15.94 -4.00 -12.79
C ARG A 256 -15.14 -5.20 -12.26
N ALA A 257 -14.94 -5.26 -10.95
CA ALA A 257 -14.25 -6.36 -10.28
C ALA A 257 -15.10 -7.63 -10.13
N GLY A 258 -16.39 -7.61 -10.48
CA GLY A 258 -17.32 -8.69 -10.18
C GLY A 258 -17.62 -8.84 -8.69
N GLY A 259 -17.43 -7.76 -7.91
CA GLY A 259 -17.67 -7.77 -6.47
C GLY A 259 -19.16 -7.89 -6.11
N PRO A 260 -19.48 -8.48 -4.95
CA PRO A 260 -20.85 -8.85 -4.62
C PRO A 260 -21.66 -7.66 -4.09
N VAL A 261 -22.98 -7.66 -4.33
CA VAL A 261 -23.92 -6.62 -3.86
C VAL A 261 -23.90 -6.46 -2.33
N ARG A 262 -23.60 -7.54 -1.58
CA ARG A 262 -23.43 -7.52 -0.11
C ARG A 262 -22.32 -6.58 0.36
N ALA A 263 -21.42 -6.12 -0.52
CA ALA A 263 -20.40 -5.13 -0.20
C ALA A 263 -20.94 -3.70 -0.15
N ILE A 264 -22.14 -3.42 -0.69
CA ILE A 264 -22.67 -2.04 -0.78
C ILE A 264 -22.94 -1.43 0.60
N PRO A 265 -23.63 -2.10 1.56
CA PRO A 265 -23.84 -1.52 2.89
C PRO A 265 -22.54 -1.17 3.63
N PRO A 266 -21.52 -2.07 3.75
CA PRO A 266 -20.26 -1.68 4.37
C PRO A 266 -19.50 -0.65 3.53
N LEU A 267 -19.60 -0.66 2.20
CA LEU A 267 -18.99 0.39 1.37
C LEU A 267 -19.52 1.79 1.72
N LEU A 268 -20.84 1.93 1.90
CA LEU A 268 -21.47 3.17 2.34
C LEU A 268 -20.99 3.59 3.72
N ALA A 269 -20.99 2.66 4.69
CA ALA A 269 -20.53 2.94 6.05
C ALA A 269 -19.06 3.42 6.08
N GLY A 270 -18.19 2.81 5.27
CA GLY A 270 -16.77 3.15 5.21
C GLY A 270 -16.53 4.51 4.56
N LEU A 271 -17.30 4.84 3.52
CA LEU A 271 -17.27 6.16 2.90
C LEU A 271 -17.73 7.25 3.87
N LEU A 272 -18.81 7.01 4.63
CA LEU A 272 -19.28 7.95 5.64
C LEU A 272 -18.23 8.15 6.74
N ALA A 273 -17.69 7.07 7.30
CA ALA A 273 -16.65 7.15 8.32
C ALA A 273 -15.42 7.93 7.81
N SER A 274 -14.96 7.63 6.58
CA SER A 274 -13.85 8.34 5.94
C SER A 274 -14.17 9.82 5.68
N GLY A 275 -15.38 10.15 5.20
CA GLY A 275 -15.81 11.52 4.96
C GLY A 275 -15.89 12.35 6.24
N VAL A 276 -16.38 11.77 7.34
CA VAL A 276 -16.33 12.42 8.67
C VAL A 276 -14.87 12.65 9.08
N GLY A 277 -14.01 11.63 8.94
CA GLY A 277 -12.58 11.78 9.19
C GLY A 277 -11.94 12.92 8.39
N GLU A 278 -12.23 13.01 7.09
CA GLU A 278 -11.76 14.09 6.22
C GLU A 278 -12.22 15.47 6.72
N GLY A 279 -13.50 15.60 7.12
CA GLY A 279 -14.03 16.84 7.70
C GLY A 279 -13.26 17.32 8.93
N PHE A 280 -12.95 16.39 9.85
CA PHE A 280 -12.10 16.68 11.02
C PHE A 280 -10.67 17.05 10.63
N GLY A 281 -10.09 16.36 9.64
CA GLY A 281 -8.73 16.64 9.14
C GLY A 281 -8.61 18.03 8.51
N TYR A 282 -9.62 18.49 7.77
CA TYR A 282 -9.65 19.85 7.22
C TYR A 282 -9.86 20.92 8.31
N ALA A 283 -10.74 20.65 9.28
CA ALA A 283 -11.07 21.58 10.36
C ALA A 283 -9.89 21.78 11.33
N ALA A 284 -9.31 20.68 11.79
CA ALA A 284 -8.21 20.64 12.76
C ALA A 284 -7.11 19.66 12.29
N PRO A 285 -6.26 20.07 11.33
CA PRO A 285 -5.13 19.29 10.86
C PRO A 285 -4.22 18.96 12.04
N ASN A 286 -3.97 17.67 12.25
CA ASN A 286 -3.05 17.20 13.27
C ASN A 286 -2.25 16.04 12.68
N ARG A 287 -0.93 16.23 12.56
CA ARG A 287 -0.02 15.24 11.98
C ARG A 287 0.46 14.20 13.00
N ASP A 288 0.40 14.53 14.29
CA ASP A 288 0.90 13.73 15.41
C ASP A 288 -0.13 12.67 15.86
N ALA A 289 -1.41 12.93 15.60
CA ALA A 289 -2.48 11.97 15.86
C ALA A 289 -2.53 10.93 14.75
N LEU A 290 -1.76 9.86 14.88
CA LEU A 290 -1.93 8.65 14.07
C LEU A 290 -2.94 7.74 14.78
N PRO A 291 -4.15 7.56 14.24
CA PRO A 291 -5.12 6.64 14.81
C PRO A 291 -4.66 5.17 14.63
N SER A 292 -5.36 4.26 15.31
CA SER A 292 -5.32 2.77 15.35
C SER A 292 -4.91 1.96 14.09
N ILE A 293 -4.64 2.61 12.95
CA ILE A 293 -4.24 2.03 11.66
C ILE A 293 -3.00 1.15 11.80
N PHE A 294 -2.06 1.50 12.69
CA PHE A 294 -0.82 0.73 12.86
C PHE A 294 -1.04 -0.71 13.30
N VAL A 295 -1.97 -0.94 14.22
CA VAL A 295 -2.21 -2.28 14.77
C VAL A 295 -2.76 -3.20 13.68
N THR A 296 -3.69 -2.68 12.87
CA THR A 296 -4.26 -3.40 11.72
C THR A 296 -3.29 -3.51 10.54
N GLU A 297 -2.29 -2.64 10.44
CA GLU A 297 -1.28 -2.67 9.37
C GLU A 297 -0.20 -3.73 9.66
N LEU A 298 0.25 -3.84 10.91
CA LEU A 298 1.29 -4.80 11.31
C LEU A 298 0.77 -6.23 11.51
N ASP A 299 -0.39 -6.40 12.17
CA ASP A 299 -1.00 -7.73 12.41
C ASP A 299 -2.44 -7.78 11.88
N ARG A 300 -2.57 -7.71 10.55
CA ARG A 300 -3.89 -7.77 9.92
C ARG A 300 -4.59 -9.12 10.07
N GLU A 301 -3.83 -10.20 10.23
CA GLU A 301 -4.39 -11.54 10.42
C GLU A 301 -5.22 -11.63 11.71
N ALA A 302 -4.83 -10.93 12.78
CA ALA A 302 -5.61 -10.83 14.01
C ALA A 302 -7.02 -10.23 13.82
N PHE A 303 -7.24 -9.43 12.79
CA PHE A 303 -8.52 -8.74 12.52
C PHE A 303 -9.27 -9.29 11.30
N ALA A 304 -8.79 -10.40 10.74
CA ALA A 304 -9.36 -11.05 9.57
C ALA A 304 -9.59 -12.57 9.81
N PRO A 305 -10.37 -12.95 10.85
CA PRO A 305 -10.60 -14.36 11.15
C PRO A 305 -11.23 -15.09 9.95
N ARG A 306 -10.66 -16.27 9.68
CA ARG A 306 -10.83 -17.01 8.42
C ARG A 306 -12.25 -17.39 8.10
#